data_AF-A0A4Q3H0Z2-F1
#
_entry.id   AF-A0A4Q3H0Z2-F1
#
_cell.length_a   1.000
_cell.length_b   1.000
_cell.length_c   1.000
_cell.angle_alpha   90.00
_cell.angle_beta   90.00
_cell.angle_gamma   90.00
#
_symmetry.space_group_name_H-M   'P 1'
#
loop_
_entity.id
_entity.type
_entity.pdbx_description
1 polymer ?
#
loop_
_entity_poly.entity_id
_entity_poly.type
_entity_poly.pdbx_seq_one_letter_code
_entity_poly.pdbx_strand_id
1 'polypeptide(L)'
;MGASRPGRARLFEGQRALLVEDTRLYSVAVRSLLESRFGFVVVHCSTFAAVRREFEGDADTFALAILDLCLADAPNGETLDFLLGYAIPSIVFSGYTSEAHRETIIANGATGLVYKNSPRSLDNLAQAVERLHSVSRTTTLVIDPAESDESDIAQSVEAGLFSVIHCQTSDEALSILDTAQGGVELVVVSSDLAGEADFNLLQVLTQRFGEDAFPVVGFAAKTASDEMGRFLRAGGDDFL
;
A
#
# COMPACT_ATOMS: atom_id res chain seq x y z
N MET A 1 -12.25 40.20 -9.06
CA MET A 1 -12.57 39.32 -7.91
C MET A 1 -12.35 37.88 -8.35
N GLY A 2 -11.17 37.33 -8.11
CA GLY A 2 -10.86 35.95 -8.44
C GLY A 2 -11.56 35.04 -7.44
N ALA A 3 -12.46 34.18 -7.92
CA ALA A 3 -13.04 33.12 -7.12
C ALA A 3 -11.90 32.21 -6.65
N SER A 4 -11.66 32.20 -5.34
CA SER A 4 -10.75 31.26 -4.70
C SER A 4 -11.28 29.85 -4.97
N ARG A 5 -10.48 29.03 -5.66
CA ARG A 5 -10.76 27.60 -5.77
C ARG A 5 -10.84 27.04 -4.34
N PRO A 6 -11.86 26.24 -3.98
CA PRO A 6 -11.87 25.58 -2.69
C PRO A 6 -10.57 24.79 -2.56
N GLY A 7 -9.80 25.06 -1.50
CA GLY A 7 -8.55 24.36 -1.23
C GLY A 7 -8.85 22.86 -1.18
N ARG A 8 -8.15 22.08 -2.00
CA ARG A 8 -8.22 20.62 -1.99
C ARG A 8 -7.98 20.18 -0.53
N ALA A 9 -8.89 19.40 0.06
CA ALA A 9 -8.72 18.92 1.42
C ALA A 9 -7.35 18.24 1.56
N ARG A 10 -6.59 18.59 2.60
CA ARG A 10 -5.27 17.97 2.84
C ARG A 10 -5.49 16.55 3.34
N LEU A 11 -4.86 15.57 2.69
CA LEU A 11 -5.16 14.15 2.83
C LEU A 11 -4.94 13.61 4.26
N PHE A 12 -4.03 14.23 5.03
CA PHE A 12 -3.59 13.77 6.34
C PHE A 12 -3.59 14.90 7.39
N GLU A 13 -4.51 15.85 7.26
CA GLU A 13 -4.61 17.01 8.16
C GLU A 13 -4.58 16.59 9.64
N GLY A 14 -3.58 17.07 10.38
CA GLY A 14 -3.42 16.82 11.82
C GLY A 14 -2.83 15.46 12.20
N GLN A 15 -2.63 14.54 11.25
CA GLN A 15 -1.96 13.26 11.50
C GLN A 15 -0.45 13.46 11.66
N ARG A 16 0.21 12.60 12.44
CA ARG A 16 1.66 12.66 12.66
C ARG A 16 2.40 11.85 11.59
N ALA A 17 3.46 12.43 11.03
CA ALA A 17 4.41 11.71 10.20
C ALA A 17 5.81 11.79 10.80
N LEU A 18 6.53 10.66 10.78
CA LEU A 18 7.94 10.60 11.16
C LEU A 18 8.81 10.85 9.93
N LEU A 19 9.77 11.78 10.04
CA LEU A 19 10.78 12.01 9.02
C LEU A 19 12.16 11.67 9.60
N VAL A 20 12.81 10.65 9.04
CA VAL A 20 14.15 10.22 9.46
C VAL A 20 15.16 10.53 8.38
N GLU A 21 15.91 11.62 8.57
CA GLU A 21 16.82 12.16 7.55
C GLU A 21 17.91 13.00 8.21
N ASP A 22 19.18 12.68 7.97
CA ASP A 22 20.33 13.40 8.52
C ASP A 22 20.76 14.59 7.63
N THR A 23 20.48 14.52 6.31
CA THR A 23 20.85 15.56 5.37
C THR A 23 19.88 16.73 5.43
N ARG A 24 20.32 17.85 6.04
CA ARG A 24 19.53 19.08 6.26
C ARG A 24 18.71 19.53 5.06
N LEU A 25 19.26 19.48 3.85
CA LEU A 25 18.55 19.88 2.64
C LEU A 25 17.30 19.03 2.40
N TYR A 26 17.43 17.71 2.51
CA TYR A 26 16.32 16.78 2.35
C TYR A 26 15.35 16.87 3.53
N SER A 27 15.83 17.01 4.77
CA SER A 27 14.95 17.14 5.94
C SER A 27 14.01 18.35 5.79
N VAL A 28 14.53 19.50 5.36
CA VAL A 28 13.73 20.72 5.16
C VAL A 28 12.76 20.56 4.00
N ALA A 29 13.22 20.03 2.87
CA ALA A 29 12.40 19.90 1.67
C ALA A 29 11.25 18.89 1.84
N VAL A 30 11.54 17.71 2.41
CA VAL A 30 10.54 16.67 2.66
C VAL A 30 9.56 17.12 3.73
N ARG A 31 10.03 17.73 4.82
CA ARG A 31 9.13 18.31 5.84
C ARG A 31 8.16 19.32 5.24
N SER A 32 8.68 20.27 4.46
CA SER A 32 7.84 21.28 3.80
C SER A 32 6.81 20.64 2.88
N LEU A 33 7.17 19.60 2.12
CA LEU A 33 6.25 18.86 1.27
C LEU A 33 5.11 18.22 2.10
N LEU A 34 5.46 17.48 3.16
CA LEU A 34 4.50 16.79 4.03
C LEU A 34 3.55 17.76 4.75
N GLU A 35 4.07 18.83 5.34
CA GLU A 35 3.26 19.81 6.07
C GLU A 35 2.34 20.61 5.11
N SER A 36 2.89 21.12 3.99
CA SER A 36 2.15 22.04 3.12
C SER A 36 1.17 21.36 2.17
N ARG A 37 1.55 20.23 1.57
CA ARG A 37 0.71 19.51 0.59
C ARG A 37 -0.24 18.54 1.26
N PHE A 38 0.21 17.87 2.31
CA PHE A 38 -0.51 16.74 2.91
C PHE A 38 -1.12 17.04 4.28
N GLY A 39 -0.68 18.11 4.97
CA GLY A 39 -1.24 18.53 6.25
C GLY A 39 -0.73 17.75 7.46
N PHE A 40 0.35 16.99 7.30
CA PHE A 40 0.96 16.25 8.41
C PHE A 40 1.57 17.20 9.45
N VAL A 41 1.54 16.74 10.71
CA VAL A 41 2.43 17.23 11.77
C VAL A 41 3.71 16.40 11.72
N VAL A 42 4.79 16.99 11.20
CA VAL A 42 6.05 16.26 10.97
C VAL A 42 6.92 16.27 12.23
N VAL A 43 7.29 15.09 12.69
CA VAL A 43 8.33 14.87 13.69
C VAL A 43 9.61 14.47 12.98
N HIS A 44 10.65 15.29 13.10
CA HIS A 44 11.93 15.05 12.42
C HIS A 44 12.96 14.44 13.38
N CYS A 45 13.56 13.34 12.97
CA CYS A 45 14.69 12.69 13.62
C CYS A 45 15.87 12.65 12.65
N SER A 46 17.06 13.05 13.10
CA SER A 46 18.28 12.97 12.28
C SER A 46 19.13 11.73 12.54
N THR A 47 18.76 10.90 13.52
CA THR A 47 19.49 9.70 13.91
C THR A 47 18.53 8.61 14.37
N PHE A 48 18.94 7.35 14.31
CA PHE A 48 18.14 6.22 14.81
C PHE A 48 17.92 6.30 16.32
N ALA A 49 18.93 6.76 17.07
CA ALA A 49 18.77 7.01 18.50
C ALA A 49 17.67 8.07 18.80
N ALA A 50 17.46 9.05 17.93
CA ALA A 50 16.36 10.01 18.06
C ALA A 50 15.01 9.37 17.75
N VAL A 51 14.94 8.52 16.72
CA VAL A 51 13.74 7.72 16.43
C VAL A 51 13.33 6.94 17.67
N ARG A 52 14.23 6.16 18.28
CA ARG A 52 13.89 5.35 19.46
C ARG A 52 13.31 6.16 20.62
N ARG A 53 13.81 7.38 20.86
CA ARG A 53 13.30 8.27 21.92
C ARG A 53 11.85 8.71 21.68
N GLU A 54 11.43 8.87 20.43
CA GLU A 54 10.03 9.19 20.10
C GLU A 54 9.05 8.07 20.47
N PHE A 55 9.55 6.84 20.69
CA PHE A 55 8.76 5.68 21.11
C PHE A 55 8.94 5.35 22.60
N GLU A 56 9.74 6.13 23.35
CA GLU A 56 9.90 6.00 24.80
C GLU A 56 8.74 6.72 25.52
N GLY A 57 7.54 6.11 25.57
CA GLY A 57 6.35 6.63 26.25
C GLY A 57 5.03 6.12 25.64
N ASP A 58 3.88 6.63 26.11
CA ASP A 58 2.60 6.52 25.37
C ASP A 58 2.70 7.42 24.13
N ALA A 59 3.34 6.90 23.08
CA ALA A 59 3.51 7.62 21.84
C ALA A 59 2.22 7.55 21.02
N ASP A 60 1.69 8.71 20.61
CA ASP A 60 0.67 8.77 19.56
C ASP A 60 1.20 8.05 18.31
N THR A 61 0.40 7.17 17.71
CA THR A 61 0.80 6.39 16.54
C THR A 61 1.12 7.31 15.35
N PHE A 62 2.22 7.02 14.63
CA PHE A 62 2.56 7.69 13.39
C PHE A 62 1.77 7.07 12.23
N ALA A 63 1.15 7.90 11.39
CA ALA A 63 0.42 7.43 10.22
C ALA A 63 1.35 7.04 9.05
N LEU A 64 2.58 7.58 9.05
CA LEU A 64 3.56 7.40 8.00
C LEU A 64 4.96 7.71 8.52
N ALA A 65 5.96 6.93 8.08
CA ALA A 65 7.36 7.27 8.18
C ALA A 65 7.98 7.47 6.79
N ILE A 66 8.75 8.56 6.62
CA ILE A 66 9.68 8.75 5.52
C ILE A 66 11.09 8.61 6.09
N LEU A 67 11.89 7.68 5.60
CA LEU A 67 13.21 7.41 6.17
C LEU A 67 14.30 7.25 5.11
N ASP A 68 15.49 7.74 5.42
CA ASP A 68 16.72 7.24 4.79
C ASP A 68 17.13 5.91 5.42
N LEU A 69 17.68 5.01 4.60
CA LEU A 69 18.14 3.69 5.04
C LEU A 69 19.49 3.72 5.74
N CYS A 70 20.32 4.69 5.39
CA CYS A 70 21.71 4.71 5.80
C CYS A 70 21.98 5.94 6.67
N LEU A 71 21.59 5.84 7.94
CA LEU A 71 21.97 6.83 8.95
C LEU A 71 23.36 6.50 9.50
N ALA A 72 24.08 7.51 9.97
CA ALA A 72 25.39 7.32 10.57
C ALA A 72 25.39 6.34 11.77
N ASP A 73 24.29 6.27 12.53
CA ASP A 73 24.11 5.37 13.68
C ASP A 73 23.23 4.14 13.38
N ALA A 74 22.75 4.00 12.14
CA ALA A 74 21.99 2.85 11.63
C ALA A 74 22.19 2.72 10.11
N PRO A 75 23.35 2.19 9.67
CA PRO A 75 23.73 2.22 8.26
C PRO A 75 23.14 1.08 7.42
N ASN A 76 22.53 0.06 8.02
CA ASN A 76 22.11 -1.18 7.36
C ASN A 76 20.59 -1.34 7.28
N GLY A 77 19.82 -0.28 7.50
CA GLY A 77 18.35 -0.35 7.49
C GLY A 77 17.72 -0.69 8.84
N GLU A 78 18.48 -0.64 9.95
CA GLU A 78 17.97 -0.95 11.30
C GLU A 78 16.78 -0.07 11.71
N THR A 79 16.71 1.15 11.16
CA THR A 79 15.58 2.06 11.36
C THR A 79 14.30 1.53 10.69
N LEU A 80 14.40 0.94 9.50
CA LEU A 80 13.26 0.37 8.80
C LEU A 80 12.68 -0.80 9.59
N ASP A 81 13.53 -1.76 9.96
CA ASP A 81 13.12 -2.94 10.73
C ASP A 81 12.43 -2.56 12.04
N PHE A 82 12.97 -1.55 12.73
CA PHE A 82 12.37 -1.02 13.95
C PHE A 82 10.96 -0.47 13.71
N LEU A 83 10.74 0.34 12.69
CA LEU A 83 9.45 0.97 12.39
C LEU A 83 8.40 -0.04 11.91
N LEU A 84 8.82 -1.04 11.14
CA LEU A 84 7.95 -2.14 10.72
C LEU A 84 7.49 -2.99 11.91
N GLY A 85 8.32 -3.14 12.94
CA GLY A 85 7.92 -3.76 14.21
C GLY A 85 6.79 -3.05 14.94
N TYR A 86 6.55 -1.76 14.64
CA TYR A 86 5.41 -0.98 15.13
C TYR A 86 4.25 -0.88 14.12
N ALA A 87 4.30 -1.66 13.03
CA ALA A 87 3.35 -1.61 11.92
C ALA A 87 3.14 -0.21 11.34
N ILE A 88 4.20 0.62 11.33
CA ILE A 88 4.14 1.96 10.75
C ILE A 88 4.44 1.89 9.25
N PRO A 89 3.50 2.33 8.39
CA PRO A 89 3.74 2.46 6.95
C PRO A 89 5.01 3.28 6.68
N SER A 90 5.94 2.70 5.92
CA SER A 90 7.28 3.26 5.79
C SER A 90 7.68 3.39 4.32
N ILE A 91 7.90 4.64 3.88
CA ILE A 91 8.43 4.93 2.55
C ILE A 91 9.92 5.24 2.71
N VAL A 92 10.75 4.40 2.10
CA VAL A 92 12.19 4.65 2.02
C VAL A 92 12.44 5.74 0.99
N PHE A 93 13.15 6.78 1.42
CA PHE A 93 13.69 7.82 0.57
C PHE A 93 15.22 7.73 0.62
N SER A 94 15.87 7.14 -0.40
CA SER A 94 17.30 6.81 -0.33
C SER A 94 18.09 7.24 -1.56
N GLY A 95 19.36 7.60 -1.38
CA GLY A 95 20.30 7.86 -2.47
C GLY A 95 20.89 6.60 -3.12
N TYR A 96 20.74 5.43 -2.50
CA TYR A 96 21.31 4.18 -3.01
C TYR A 96 20.50 3.63 -4.18
N THR A 97 21.15 3.41 -5.33
CA THR A 97 20.51 2.99 -6.57
C THR A 97 21.00 1.63 -7.07
N SER A 98 21.13 0.62 -6.19
CA SER A 98 21.38 -0.75 -6.65
C SER A 98 20.09 -1.59 -6.64
N GLU A 99 19.89 -2.35 -7.71
CA GLU A 99 18.72 -3.20 -7.92
C GLU A 99 18.63 -4.31 -6.87
N ALA A 100 19.77 -4.90 -6.48
CA ALA A 100 19.84 -5.88 -5.39
C ALA A 100 19.36 -5.32 -4.04
N HIS A 101 19.62 -4.04 -3.73
CA HIS A 101 19.11 -3.44 -2.50
C HIS A 101 17.61 -3.15 -2.60
N ARG A 102 17.11 -2.76 -3.78
CA ARG A 102 15.68 -2.51 -4.00
C ARG A 102 14.82 -3.71 -3.63
N GLU A 103 15.16 -4.88 -4.14
CA GLU A 103 14.42 -6.12 -3.89
C GLU A 103 14.44 -6.47 -2.40
N THR A 104 15.59 -6.36 -1.73
CA THR A 104 15.69 -6.60 -0.29
C THR A 104 14.87 -5.61 0.53
N ILE A 105 14.90 -4.32 0.20
CA ILE A 105 14.14 -3.29 0.95
C ILE A 105 12.64 -3.52 0.84
N ILE A 106 12.16 -3.86 -0.36
CA ILE A 106 10.73 -4.15 -0.59
C ILE A 106 10.36 -5.47 0.08
N ALA A 107 11.18 -6.51 -0.06
CA ALA A 107 10.97 -7.80 0.59
C ALA A 107 10.95 -7.70 2.12
N ASN A 108 11.69 -6.75 2.69
CA ASN A 108 11.70 -6.49 4.13
C ASN A 108 10.45 -5.75 4.62
N GLY A 109 9.51 -5.36 3.75
CA GLY A 109 8.21 -4.79 4.14
C GLY A 109 8.07 -3.28 3.99
N ALA A 110 9.01 -2.60 3.30
CA ALA A 110 8.83 -1.18 2.99
C ALA A 110 7.62 -0.96 2.06
N THR A 111 6.71 -0.06 2.43
CA THR A 111 5.52 0.27 1.63
C THR A 111 5.87 1.01 0.34
N GLY A 112 7.03 1.66 0.29
CA GLY A 112 7.48 2.33 -0.93
C GLY A 112 8.98 2.61 -0.90
N LEU A 113 9.55 2.75 -2.10
CA LEU A 113 10.94 3.14 -2.30
C LEU A 113 11.03 4.26 -3.34
N VAL A 114 11.63 5.38 -2.93
CA VAL A 114 11.85 6.56 -3.75
C VAL A 114 13.33 6.94 -3.72
N TYR A 115 13.92 7.13 -4.89
CA TYR A 115 15.35 7.45 -4.99
C TYR A 115 15.62 8.95 -4.95
N LYS A 116 16.65 9.38 -4.20
CA LYS A 116 17.20 10.75 -4.11
C LYS A 116 18.16 11.08 -5.26
N ASN A 117 17.82 10.69 -6.49
CA ASN A 117 18.73 10.76 -7.63
C ASN A 117 18.39 11.86 -8.65
N SER A 118 17.31 12.62 -8.44
CA SER A 118 16.88 13.61 -9.41
C SER A 118 16.20 14.83 -8.75
N PRO A 119 16.13 15.97 -9.45
CA PRO A 119 15.30 17.09 -9.01
C PRO A 119 13.82 16.74 -8.81
N ARG A 120 13.33 15.66 -9.45
CA ARG A 120 11.95 15.16 -9.34
C ARG A 120 11.74 14.18 -8.18
N SER A 121 12.78 13.89 -7.39
CA SER A 121 12.69 12.95 -6.27
C SER A 121 11.60 13.34 -5.25
N LEU A 122 11.36 14.64 -5.03
CA LEU A 122 10.27 15.11 -4.18
C LEU A 122 8.87 14.91 -4.80
N ASP A 123 8.75 15.04 -6.12
CA ASP A 123 7.48 14.74 -6.81
C ASP A 123 7.15 13.25 -6.77
N ASN A 124 8.17 12.40 -6.92
CA ASN A 124 8.02 10.96 -6.78
C ASN A 124 7.64 10.57 -5.35
N LEU A 125 8.26 11.23 -4.36
CA LEU A 125 7.88 11.06 -2.95
C LEU A 125 6.43 11.47 -2.71
N ALA A 126 6.00 12.60 -3.26
CA ALA A 126 4.61 13.04 -3.16
C ALA A 126 3.64 12.01 -3.76
N GLN A 127 3.96 11.44 -4.92
CA GLN A 127 3.15 10.38 -5.52
C GLN A 127 3.11 9.11 -4.66
N ALA A 128 4.22 8.73 -4.05
CA ALA A 128 4.26 7.58 -3.14
C ALA A 128 3.35 7.80 -1.91
N VAL A 129 3.36 9.00 -1.34
CA VAL A 129 2.46 9.38 -0.24
C VAL A 129 0.99 9.39 -0.68
N GLU A 130 0.69 9.87 -1.89
CA GLU A 130 -0.67 9.84 -2.46
C GLU A 130 -1.16 8.40 -2.67
N ARG A 131 -0.30 7.50 -3.17
CA ARG A 131 -0.62 6.08 -3.35
C ARG A 131 -0.89 5.38 -2.02
N LEU A 132 -0.08 5.68 -1.00
CA LEU A 132 -0.27 5.15 0.33
C LEU A 132 -1.64 5.55 0.90
N HIS A 133 -2.05 6.80 0.67
CA HIS A 133 -3.40 7.25 1.05
C HIS A 133 -4.51 6.49 0.32
N SER A 134 -4.40 6.31 -1.01
CA SER A 134 -5.43 5.62 -1.77
C SER A 134 -5.56 4.16 -1.37
N VAL A 135 -4.42 3.47 -1.21
CA VAL A 135 -4.39 2.03 -0.89
C VAL A 135 -4.91 1.77 0.53
N SER A 136 -4.56 2.61 1.51
CA SER A 136 -5.07 2.50 2.89
C SER A 136 -6.60 2.59 3.03
N ARG A 137 -7.30 3.01 1.98
CA ARG A 137 -8.77 3.12 1.94
C ARG A 137 -9.43 2.05 1.10
N THR A 138 -8.68 1.38 0.22
CA THR A 138 -9.21 0.36 -0.66
C THR A 138 -9.48 -0.90 0.13
N THR A 139 -10.76 -1.24 0.26
CA THR A 139 -11.16 -2.55 0.76
C THR A 139 -11.12 -3.57 -0.38
N THR A 140 -10.25 -4.57 -0.23
CA THR A 140 -10.05 -5.65 -1.18
C THR A 140 -10.70 -6.91 -0.66
N LEU A 141 -11.61 -7.49 -1.45
CA LEU A 141 -12.15 -8.82 -1.20
C LEU A 141 -11.22 -9.86 -1.86
N VAL A 142 -10.61 -10.71 -1.04
CA VAL A 142 -9.79 -11.82 -1.49
C VAL A 142 -10.61 -13.11 -1.40
N ILE A 143 -10.70 -13.81 -2.54
CA ILE A 143 -11.44 -15.06 -2.68
C ILE A 143 -10.43 -16.17 -2.98
N ASP A 144 -10.02 -16.89 -1.94
CA ASP A 144 -8.97 -17.92 -1.99
C ASP A 144 -9.43 -19.12 -1.15
N PRO A 145 -9.41 -20.37 -1.69
CA PRO A 145 -9.84 -21.53 -0.93
C PRO A 145 -8.92 -21.86 0.25
N ALA A 146 -7.70 -21.32 0.31
CA ALA A 146 -6.83 -21.42 1.49
C ALA A 146 -7.46 -20.73 2.71
N GLU A 147 -7.06 -21.13 3.92
CA GLU A 147 -7.40 -20.37 5.13
C GLU A 147 -6.71 -18.99 5.09
N SER A 148 -7.27 -17.97 5.74
CA SER A 148 -6.72 -16.60 5.68
C SER A 148 -5.26 -16.52 6.12
N ASP A 149 -4.90 -17.28 7.16
CA ASP A 149 -3.54 -17.33 7.72
C ASP A 149 -2.56 -18.10 6.82
N GLU A 150 -3.06 -18.82 5.81
CA GLU A 150 -2.30 -19.60 4.84
C GLU A 150 -2.34 -18.99 3.42
N SER A 151 -3.16 -17.97 3.19
CA SER A 151 -3.28 -17.29 1.90
C SER A 151 -2.15 -16.29 1.69
N ASP A 152 -1.14 -16.68 0.90
CA ASP A 152 -0.01 -15.83 0.53
C ASP A 152 -0.46 -14.52 -0.14
N ILE A 153 -1.53 -14.58 -0.96
CA ILE A 153 -2.06 -13.37 -1.62
C ILE A 153 -2.75 -12.44 -0.61
N ALA A 154 -3.51 -12.97 0.35
CA ALA A 154 -4.20 -12.15 1.35
C ALA A 154 -3.19 -11.40 2.21
N GLN A 155 -2.16 -12.09 2.67
CA GLN A 155 -1.05 -11.49 3.42
C GLN A 155 -0.30 -10.45 2.61
N SER A 156 -0.05 -10.72 1.32
CA SER A 156 0.63 -9.79 0.43
C SER A 156 -0.20 -8.52 0.18
N VAL A 157 -1.51 -8.66 -0.01
CA VAL A 157 -2.44 -7.55 -0.20
C VAL A 157 -2.55 -6.72 1.09
N GLU A 158 -2.63 -7.36 2.25
CA GLU A 158 -2.65 -6.66 3.55
C GLU A 158 -1.33 -5.93 3.84
N ALA A 159 -0.18 -6.55 3.53
CA ALA A 159 1.14 -5.89 3.63
C ALA A 159 1.27 -4.69 2.68
N GLY A 160 0.53 -4.70 1.57
CA GLY A 160 0.37 -3.55 0.67
C GLY A 160 -0.46 -2.40 1.26
N LEU A 161 -0.99 -2.55 2.48
CA LEU A 161 -1.89 -1.65 3.20
C LEU A 161 -3.33 -1.59 2.65
N PHE A 162 -3.76 -2.58 1.88
CA PHE A 162 -5.18 -2.71 1.55
C PHE A 162 -5.94 -3.27 2.75
N SER A 163 -7.19 -2.83 2.94
CA SER A 163 -8.07 -3.47 3.92
C SER A 163 -8.58 -4.79 3.33
N VAL A 164 -8.18 -5.94 3.88
CA VAL A 164 -8.56 -7.24 3.33
C VAL A 164 -9.82 -7.79 3.99
N ILE A 165 -10.77 -8.23 3.16
CA ILE A 165 -11.85 -9.15 3.56
C ILE A 165 -11.54 -10.47 2.87
N HIS A 166 -11.42 -11.55 3.62
CA HIS A 166 -11.11 -12.88 3.08
C HIS A 166 -12.34 -13.78 3.10
N CYS A 167 -12.55 -14.57 2.05
CA CYS A 167 -13.54 -15.65 2.00
C CYS A 167 -13.05 -16.82 1.15
N GLN A 168 -13.57 -18.01 1.41
CA GLN A 168 -13.07 -19.25 0.79
C GLN A 168 -13.89 -19.70 -0.41
N THR A 169 -15.09 -19.16 -0.58
CA THR A 169 -16.04 -19.62 -1.60
C THR A 169 -16.73 -18.47 -2.33
N SER A 170 -17.19 -18.76 -3.55
CA SER A 170 -17.99 -17.84 -4.35
C SER A 170 -19.28 -17.40 -3.65
N ASP A 171 -19.93 -18.30 -2.90
CA ASP A 171 -21.20 -17.99 -2.21
C ASP A 171 -20.99 -17.04 -1.02
N GLU A 172 -19.89 -17.21 -0.28
CA GLU A 172 -19.48 -16.28 0.77
C GLU A 172 -19.14 -14.91 0.19
N ALA A 173 -18.37 -14.88 -0.91
CA ALA A 173 -18.02 -13.64 -1.60
C ALA A 173 -19.26 -12.84 -2.01
N LEU A 174 -20.24 -13.51 -2.63
CA LEU A 174 -21.50 -12.87 -3.03
C LEU A 174 -22.29 -12.36 -1.82
N SER A 175 -22.33 -13.12 -0.73
CA SER A 175 -23.00 -12.72 0.51
C SER A 175 -22.34 -11.48 1.14
N ILE A 176 -21.00 -11.40 1.10
CA ILE A 176 -20.24 -10.24 1.55
C ILE A 176 -20.56 -9.04 0.67
N LEU A 177 -20.48 -9.18 -0.66
CA LEU A 177 -20.72 -8.06 -1.59
C LEU A 177 -22.14 -7.52 -1.50
N ASP A 178 -23.13 -8.38 -1.25
CA ASP A 178 -24.53 -7.99 -1.05
C ASP A 178 -24.75 -7.13 0.20
N THR A 179 -24.02 -7.47 1.27
CA THR A 179 -24.16 -6.79 2.57
C THR A 179 -23.25 -5.57 2.69
N ALA A 180 -22.16 -5.54 1.92
CA ALA A 180 -21.13 -4.51 2.01
C ALA A 180 -21.53 -3.13 1.46
N GLN A 181 -22.71 -2.97 0.81
CA GLN A 181 -23.23 -1.73 0.20
C GLN A 181 -22.14 -0.72 -0.22
N GLY A 182 -21.25 -1.13 -1.14
CA GLY A 182 -20.24 -0.25 -1.74
C GLY A 182 -18.93 -0.08 -0.99
N GLY A 183 -18.64 -0.92 0.01
CA GLY A 183 -17.35 -0.90 0.72
C GLY A 183 -16.20 -1.52 -0.06
N VAL A 184 -16.45 -2.56 -0.86
CA VAL A 184 -15.40 -3.26 -1.63
C VAL A 184 -15.07 -2.48 -2.90
N GLU A 185 -13.79 -2.19 -3.11
CA GLU A 185 -13.26 -1.42 -4.23
C GLU A 185 -12.39 -2.26 -5.19
N LEU A 186 -11.96 -3.46 -4.77
CA LEU A 186 -11.18 -4.40 -5.56
C LEU A 186 -11.56 -5.84 -5.18
N VAL A 187 -11.66 -6.73 -6.16
CA VAL A 187 -11.83 -8.16 -5.93
C VAL A 187 -10.63 -8.91 -6.49
N VAL A 188 -10.04 -9.80 -5.70
CA VAL A 188 -8.92 -10.66 -6.07
C VAL A 188 -9.36 -12.11 -5.96
N VAL A 189 -9.26 -12.89 -7.04
CA VAL A 189 -9.84 -14.23 -7.13
C VAL A 189 -8.79 -15.29 -7.49
N SER A 190 -8.75 -16.37 -6.72
CA SER A 190 -7.88 -17.51 -7.00
C SER A 190 -8.31 -18.25 -8.26
N SER A 191 -7.34 -18.58 -9.12
CA SER A 191 -7.54 -19.42 -10.31
C SER A 191 -8.17 -20.78 -9.98
N ASP A 192 -7.90 -21.30 -8.77
CA ASP A 192 -8.39 -22.60 -8.34
C ASP A 192 -9.92 -22.61 -8.17
N LEU A 193 -10.51 -21.49 -7.75
CA LEU A 193 -11.97 -21.30 -7.73
C LEU A 193 -12.53 -20.94 -9.10
N ALA A 194 -11.70 -20.33 -9.94
CA ALA A 194 -12.06 -19.91 -11.28
C ALA A 194 -12.19 -21.11 -12.26
N GLY A 195 -11.53 -22.23 -11.95
CA GLY A 195 -11.41 -23.41 -12.80
C GLY A 195 -12.58 -24.41 -12.79
N GLU A 196 -13.39 -24.50 -11.72
CA GLU A 196 -14.35 -25.63 -11.56
C GLU A 196 -15.52 -25.62 -12.57
N ALA A 197 -15.89 -24.46 -13.12
CA ALA A 197 -16.86 -24.30 -14.21
C ALA A 197 -16.73 -22.90 -14.86
N ASP A 198 -15.68 -22.69 -15.65
CA ASP A 198 -15.50 -21.55 -16.57
C ASP A 198 -15.82 -20.14 -16.03
N PHE A 199 -15.44 -19.82 -14.78
CA PHE A 199 -15.58 -18.47 -14.18
C PHE A 199 -17.03 -17.99 -13.97
N ASN A 200 -17.95 -18.88 -13.62
CA ASN A 200 -19.33 -18.52 -13.28
C ASN A 200 -19.44 -17.34 -12.29
N LEU A 201 -18.50 -17.25 -11.33
CA LEU A 201 -18.42 -16.11 -10.40
C LEU A 201 -18.26 -14.76 -11.12
N LEU A 202 -17.36 -14.64 -12.11
CA LEU A 202 -17.14 -13.38 -12.84
C LEU A 202 -18.42 -12.94 -13.55
N GLN A 203 -19.10 -13.88 -14.22
CA GLN A 203 -20.38 -13.59 -14.88
C GLN A 203 -21.46 -13.14 -13.89
N VAL A 204 -21.55 -13.79 -12.73
CA VAL A 204 -22.50 -13.39 -11.67
C VAL A 204 -22.17 -12.00 -11.14
N LEU A 205 -20.88 -11.69 -10.90
CA LEU A 205 -20.45 -10.37 -10.46
C LEU A 205 -20.84 -9.29 -11.47
N THR A 206 -20.52 -9.49 -12.75
CA THR A 206 -20.88 -8.55 -13.82
C THR A 206 -22.40 -8.38 -13.95
N GLN A 207 -23.18 -9.46 -13.90
CA GLN A 207 -24.64 -9.38 -14.01
C GLN A 207 -25.29 -8.70 -12.79
N ARG A 208 -24.72 -8.89 -11.60
CA ARG A 208 -25.31 -8.43 -10.34
C ARG A 208 -24.93 -7.01 -9.97
N PHE A 209 -23.69 -6.61 -10.24
CA PHE A 209 -23.13 -5.33 -9.83
C PHE A 209 -22.82 -4.39 -11.01
N GLY A 210 -22.68 -4.92 -12.23
CA GLY A 210 -22.32 -4.18 -13.44
C GLY A 210 -20.83 -4.27 -13.77
N GLU A 211 -20.46 -3.97 -15.02
CA GLU A 211 -19.08 -4.05 -15.53
C GLU A 211 -18.12 -3.06 -14.85
N ASP A 212 -18.62 -1.92 -14.36
CA ASP A 212 -17.79 -0.85 -13.78
C ASP A 212 -17.86 -0.78 -12.24
N ALA A 213 -18.37 -1.82 -11.57
CA ALA A 213 -18.60 -1.78 -10.12
C ALA A 213 -17.30 -1.75 -9.32
N PHE A 214 -16.38 -2.65 -9.66
CA PHE A 214 -15.05 -2.78 -9.08
C PHE A 214 -14.18 -3.63 -10.03
N PRO A 215 -12.87 -3.37 -10.10
CA PRO A 215 -11.96 -4.24 -10.84
C PRO A 215 -11.90 -5.63 -10.22
N VAL A 216 -11.79 -6.66 -11.07
CA VAL A 216 -11.64 -8.05 -10.68
C VAL A 216 -10.33 -8.61 -11.24
N VAL A 217 -9.40 -8.94 -10.35
CA VAL A 217 -8.05 -9.43 -10.70
C VAL A 217 -7.93 -10.89 -10.33
N GLY A 218 -7.53 -11.72 -11.30
CA GLY A 218 -7.24 -13.14 -11.06
C GLY A 218 -5.81 -13.31 -10.57
N PHE A 219 -5.55 -14.35 -9.78
CA PHE A 219 -4.17 -14.75 -9.47
C PHE A 219 -4.02 -16.27 -9.53
N ALA A 220 -2.82 -16.73 -9.91
CA ALA A 220 -2.46 -18.15 -9.88
C ALA A 220 -1.08 -18.37 -9.28
N ALA A 221 -0.93 -19.41 -8.45
CA ALA A 221 0.37 -19.80 -7.90
C ALA A 221 1.36 -20.28 -8.99
N LYS A 222 0.85 -20.78 -10.13
CA LYS A 222 1.64 -21.16 -11.31
C LYS A 222 0.93 -20.69 -12.56
N THR A 223 1.54 -19.78 -13.30
CA THR A 223 0.97 -19.23 -14.53
C THR A 223 0.95 -20.29 -15.64
N ALA A 224 -0.20 -20.91 -15.89
CA ALA A 224 -0.48 -21.51 -17.19
C ALA A 224 -1.05 -20.43 -18.11
N SER A 225 -0.38 -20.13 -19.23
CA SER A 225 -0.82 -19.08 -20.18
C SER A 225 -2.28 -19.21 -20.66
N ASP A 226 -2.89 -20.40 -20.54
CA ASP A 226 -4.28 -20.67 -20.88
C ASP A 226 -5.27 -20.09 -19.84
N GLU A 227 -4.91 -20.09 -18.56
CA GLU A 227 -5.79 -19.65 -17.46
C GLU A 227 -6.03 -18.15 -17.49
N MET A 228 -4.98 -17.34 -17.64
CA MET A 228 -5.09 -15.89 -17.83
C MET A 228 -6.02 -15.56 -19.00
N GLY A 229 -5.83 -16.21 -20.15
CA GLY A 229 -6.65 -15.96 -21.33
C GLY A 229 -8.12 -16.29 -21.11
N ARG A 230 -8.43 -17.34 -20.35
CA ARG A 230 -9.82 -17.70 -20.02
C ARG A 230 -10.42 -16.74 -18.99
N PHE A 231 -9.66 -16.31 -17.98
CA PHE A 231 -10.11 -15.35 -16.96
C PHE A 231 -10.52 -14.00 -17.59
N LEU A 232 -9.66 -13.44 -18.44
CA LEU A 232 -9.95 -12.16 -19.12
C LEU A 232 -11.18 -12.27 -20.05
N ARG A 233 -11.34 -13.40 -20.76
CA ARG A 233 -12.53 -13.63 -21.61
C ARG A 233 -13.83 -13.77 -20.82
N ALA A 234 -13.75 -14.14 -19.55
CA ALA A 234 -14.89 -14.28 -18.67
C ALA A 234 -15.32 -12.97 -17.99
N GLY A 235 -14.62 -11.86 -18.27
CA GLY A 235 -14.95 -10.53 -17.74
C GLY A 235 -14.06 -10.06 -16.59
N GLY A 236 -12.93 -10.73 -16.35
CA GLY A 236 -11.90 -10.23 -15.44
C GLY A 236 -11.09 -9.10 -16.06
N ASP A 237 -10.62 -8.17 -15.23
CA ASP A 237 -9.91 -6.97 -15.66
C ASP A 237 -8.41 -7.19 -15.84
N ASP A 238 -7.80 -8.02 -14.98
CA ASP A 238 -6.36 -8.34 -15.03
C ASP A 238 -6.06 -9.71 -14.41
N PHE A 239 -4.82 -10.20 -14.56
CA PHE A 239 -4.38 -11.49 -14.04
C PHE A 239 -2.90 -11.46 -13.61
N LEU A 240 -2.61 -12.05 -12.44
CA LEU A 240 -1.28 -12.12 -11.83
C LEU A 240 -0.72 -13.55 -11.76
#